data_AF-A0A916C522-F1
#
_entry.id   AF-A0A916C522-F1
#
_cell.length_a   1.000
_cell.length_b   1.000
_cell.length_c   1.000
_cell.angle_alpha   90.00
_cell.angle_beta   90.00
_cell.angle_gamma   90.00
#
_symmetry.space_group_name_H-M   'P 1'
#
loop_
_entity.id
_entity.type
_entity.pdbx_description
1 polymer ?
#
loop_
_entity_poly.entity_id
_entity_poly.type
_entity_poly.pdbx_seq_one_letter_code
_entity_poly.pdbx_strand_id
1 'polypeptide(L)'
;MTPPIDRASLVPGATVDFEDMGCGDLAIALMDAMKPLQPGQILKVRALDSGAVEDIPAWCRMRGHALLLSPDEQDREHYYIQKGA
;
A
#
# COMPACT_ATOMS: atom_id res chain seq x y z
N MET A 1 22.09 2.26 -1.78
CA MET A 1 21.36 3.01 -2.82
C MET A 1 20.37 2.05 -3.44
N THR A 2 19.14 2.03 -2.94
CA THR A 2 18.06 1.25 -3.58
C THR A 2 17.75 1.94 -4.91
N PRO A 3 17.74 1.22 -6.05
CA PRO A 3 17.40 1.85 -7.33
C PRO A 3 16.02 2.50 -7.24
N PRO A 4 15.78 3.63 -7.93
CA PRO A 4 14.44 4.20 -8.02
C PRO A 4 13.57 3.19 -8.74
N ILE A 5 12.63 2.57 -8.03
CA ILE A 5 11.59 1.76 -8.66
C ILE A 5 10.72 2.74 -9.46
N ASP A 6 10.74 2.64 -10.78
CA ASP A 6 9.89 3.46 -11.65
C ASP A 6 8.42 3.13 -11.40
N ARG A 7 7.71 4.04 -10.71
CA ARG A 7 6.28 3.93 -10.41
C ARG A 7 5.42 3.65 -11.65
N ALA A 8 5.81 4.19 -12.81
CA ALA A 8 5.10 4.01 -14.07
C ALA A 8 5.13 2.56 -14.58
N SER A 9 6.11 1.78 -14.14
CA SER A 9 6.25 0.36 -14.48
C SER A 9 5.51 -0.55 -13.50
N LEU A 10 5.01 -0.02 -12.38
CA LEU A 10 4.22 -0.79 -11.43
C LEU A 10 2.77 -0.85 -11.90
N VAL A 11 2.30 -2.05 -12.24
CA VAL A 11 0.90 -2.29 -12.59
C VAL A 11 0.17 -2.75 -11.33
N PRO A 12 -0.64 -1.89 -10.69
CA PRO A 12 -1.44 -2.33 -9.55
C PRO A 12 -2.52 -3.31 -10.03
N GLY A 13 -2.59 -4.46 -9.38
CA GLY A 13 -3.65 -5.44 -9.59
C GLY A 13 -4.97 -5.02 -8.93
N ALA A 14 -4.89 -4.19 -7.90
CA ALA A 14 -6.02 -3.55 -7.25
C ALA A 14 -5.63 -2.17 -6.72
N THR A 15 -6.60 -1.28 -6.59
CA THR A 15 -6.46 0.04 -5.98
C THR A 15 -7.50 0.18 -4.86
N VAL A 16 -7.12 0.76 -3.73
CA VAL A 16 -8.01 1.08 -2.61
C VAL A 16 -7.80 2.54 -2.20
N ASP A 17 -8.89 3.22 -1.93
CA ASP A 17 -8.91 4.64 -1.58
C ASP A 17 -9.47 4.83 -0.16
N PHE A 18 -8.71 5.50 0.69
CA PHE A 18 -9.02 5.75 2.12
C PHE A 18 -9.58 7.14 2.39
N GLU A 19 -10.10 7.85 1.38
CA GLU A 19 -10.57 9.24 1.53
C GLU A 19 -11.71 9.43 2.54
N ASP A 20 -12.47 8.37 2.83
CA ASP A 20 -13.64 8.40 3.72
C ASP A 20 -13.60 7.34 4.85
N MET A 21 -12.51 6.57 4.94
CA MET A 21 -12.42 5.52 5.95
C MET A 21 -11.88 6.09 7.27
N GLY A 22 -12.77 6.22 8.25
CA GLY A 22 -12.43 6.62 9.61
C GLY A 22 -11.27 5.82 10.20
N CYS A 23 -10.56 6.47 11.14
CA CYS A 23 -9.29 6.13 11.78
C CYS A 23 -9.14 4.70 12.39
N GLY A 24 -10.09 3.78 12.22
CA GLY A 24 -10.09 2.43 12.81
C GLY A 24 -9.94 1.25 11.83
N ASP A 25 -10.27 1.43 10.54
CA ASP A 25 -10.49 0.30 9.62
C ASP A 25 -9.41 0.15 8.52
N LEU A 26 -8.30 0.89 8.60
CA LEU A 26 -7.21 0.84 7.61
C LEU A 26 -6.73 -0.58 7.34
N ALA A 27 -6.41 -1.33 8.39
CA ALA A 27 -5.95 -2.71 8.29
C ALA A 27 -7.02 -3.64 7.68
N ILE A 28 -8.31 -3.40 7.94
CA ILE A 28 -9.40 -4.25 7.46
C ILE A 28 -9.59 -4.06 5.96
N ALA A 29 -9.63 -2.82 5.48
CA ALA A 29 -9.73 -2.56 4.05
C ALA A 29 -8.47 -2.98 3.27
N LEU A 30 -7.27 -2.83 3.86
CA LEU A 30 -6.05 -3.42 3.28
C LEU A 30 -6.17 -4.94 3.16
N MET A 31 -6.66 -5.62 4.20
CA MET A 31 -6.89 -7.07 4.16
C MET A 31 -7.93 -7.46 3.10
N ASP A 32 -9.01 -6.70 2.98
CA ASP A 32 -10.08 -6.97 2.01
C ASP A 32 -9.59 -6.79 0.57
N ALA A 33 -8.88 -5.69 0.30
CA ALA A 33 -8.28 -5.45 -1.01
C ALA A 33 -7.14 -6.43 -1.34
N MET A 34 -6.43 -6.92 -0.34
CA MET A 34 -5.33 -7.88 -0.50
C MET A 34 -5.79 -9.34 -0.61
N LYS A 35 -6.99 -9.68 -0.14
CA LYS A 35 -7.57 -11.04 -0.25
C LYS A 35 -7.65 -11.56 -1.70
N PRO A 36 -8.24 -10.83 -2.67
CA PRO A 36 -8.38 -11.32 -4.04
C PRO A 36 -7.06 -11.33 -4.81
N LEU A 37 -6.01 -10.68 -4.29
CA LEU A 37 -4.70 -10.62 -4.94
C LEU A 37 -3.93 -11.93 -4.78
N GLN A 38 -3.15 -12.28 -5.79
CA GLN A 38 -2.20 -13.38 -5.76
C GLN A 38 -0.84 -12.91 -5.19
N PRO A 39 -0.06 -13.82 -4.58
CA PRO A 39 1.29 -13.48 -4.14
C PRO A 39 2.13 -12.97 -5.33
N GLY A 40 2.82 -11.85 -5.12
CA GLY A 40 3.55 -11.12 -6.15
C GLY A 40 2.77 -9.98 -6.82
N GLN A 41 1.43 -9.92 -6.69
CA GLN A 41 0.65 -8.78 -7.18
C GLN A 41 0.81 -7.54 -6.28
N ILE A 42 0.58 -6.38 -6.88
CA ILE A 42 0.74 -5.08 -6.26
C ILE A 42 -0.64 -4.48 -5.95
N LEU A 43 -0.82 -4.02 -4.73
CA LEU A 43 -1.95 -3.22 -4.27
C LEU A 43 -1.51 -1.76 -4.20
N LYS A 44 -2.24 -0.88 -4.90
CA LYS A 44 -2.10 0.57 -4.77
C LYS A 44 -3.07 1.06 -3.71
N VAL A 45 -2.57 1.84 -2.76
CA VAL A 45 -3.36 2.36 -1.64
C VAL A 45 -3.29 3.87 -1.65
N ARG A 46 -4.41 4.58 -1.75
CA ARG A 46 -4.48 6.03 -1.61
C ARG A 46 -4.91 6.38 -0.19
N ALA A 47 -4.03 6.98 0.61
CA ALA A 47 -4.34 7.46 1.96
C ALA A 47 -3.85 8.91 2.14
N LEU A 48 -4.75 9.76 2.61
CA LEU A 48 -4.48 11.18 2.93
C LEU A 48 -4.05 11.38 4.39
N ASP A 49 -4.19 10.33 5.21
CA ASP A 49 -3.94 10.40 6.63
C ASP A 49 -2.45 10.31 6.95
N SER A 50 -1.98 11.15 7.86
CA SER A 50 -0.57 11.15 8.28
C SER A 50 -0.19 9.87 9.04
N GLY A 51 -1.13 9.19 9.70
CA GLY A 51 -0.89 7.92 10.39
C GLY A 51 -0.62 6.76 9.44
N ALA A 52 -1.17 6.80 8.22
CA ALA A 52 -0.97 5.75 7.22
C ALA A 52 0.51 5.55 6.85
N VAL A 53 1.35 6.59 6.98
CA VAL A 53 2.80 6.51 6.71
C VAL A 53 3.52 5.54 7.64
N GLU A 54 3.02 5.36 8.86
CA GLU A 54 3.61 4.44 9.85
C GLU A 54 2.82 3.14 9.95
N ASP A 55 1.48 3.19 9.86
CA ASP A 55 0.61 2.02 9.93
C ASP A 55 0.78 1.06 8.76
N ILE A 56 0.86 1.55 7.51
CA ILE A 56 1.01 0.71 6.32
C ILE A 56 2.29 -0.13 6.35
N PRO A 57 3.50 0.44 6.55
CA PRO A 57 4.71 -0.37 6.63
C PRO A 57 4.70 -1.33 7.82
N ALA A 58 4.13 -0.93 8.97
CA ALA A 58 3.98 -1.80 10.13
C ALA A 58 3.07 -3.00 9.81
N TRP A 59 1.91 -2.76 9.20
CA TRP A 59 0.97 -3.80 8.77
C TRP A 59 1.60 -4.74 7.74
N CYS A 60 2.32 -4.19 6.75
CA CYS A 60 3.05 -4.99 5.77
C CYS A 60 4.04 -5.93 6.45
N ARG A 61 4.85 -5.41 7.38
CA ARG A 61 5.83 -6.20 8.13
C ARG A 61 5.17 -7.28 9.00
N MET A 62 4.04 -6.96 9.63
CA MET A 62 3.28 -7.92 10.45
C MET A 62 2.65 -9.04 9.61
N ARG A 63 2.18 -8.74 8.39
CA ARG A 63 1.50 -9.69 7.51
C ARG A 63 2.45 -10.39 6.53
N GLY A 64 3.72 -10.00 6.49
CA GLY A 64 4.72 -10.54 5.56
C GLY A 64 4.62 -9.99 4.14
N HIS A 65 4.01 -8.83 3.95
CA HIS A 65 3.94 -8.14 2.65
C HIS A 65 5.14 -7.18 2.48
N ALA A 66 5.47 -6.88 1.22
CA ALA A 66 6.59 -6.01 0.88
C ALA A 66 6.08 -4.63 0.44
N LEU A 67 6.50 -3.57 1.12
CA LEU A 67 6.24 -2.20 0.67
C LEU A 67 7.23 -1.84 -0.44
N LEU A 68 6.73 -1.61 -1.66
CA LEU A 68 7.55 -1.26 -2.82
C LEU A 68 7.80 0.24 -2.91
N LEU A 69 6.76 1.05 -2.67
CA LEU A 69 6.83 2.50 -2.68
C LEU A 69 5.99 3.09 -1.55
N SER A 70 6.55 4.14 -0.98
CA SER A 70 5.92 5.01 0.02
C SER A 70 5.57 6.35 -0.62
N PRO A 71 4.65 7.13 -0.04
CA PRO A 71 4.39 8.48 -0.48
C PRO A 71 5.65 9.35 -0.37
N ASP A 72 5.87 10.18 -1.37
CA ASP A 72 7.02 11.08 -1.52
C ASP A 72 6.55 12.42 -2.11
N GLU A 73 7.45 13.38 -2.34
CA GLU A 73 7.10 14.75 -2.76
C GLU A 73 6.25 14.81 -4.04
N GLN A 74 6.45 13.87 -4.97
CA GLN A 74 5.68 13.79 -6.22
C GLN A 74 4.31 13.14 -6.06
N ASP A 75 4.10 12.32 -5.03
CA ASP A 75 2.87 11.56 -4.82
C ASP A 75 2.77 11.23 -3.33
N ARG A 76 2.11 12.14 -2.60
CA ARG A 76 2.05 12.12 -1.14
C ARG A 76 0.90 11.27 -0.61
N GLU A 77 0.17 10.62 -1.50
CA GLU A 77 -1.11 10.01 -1.19
C GLU A 77 -1.09 8.51 -1.51
N HIS A 78 -0.21 8.03 -2.40
CA HIS A 78 -0.21 6.64 -2.84
C HIS A 78 0.93 5.80 -2.26
N TYR A 79 0.57 4.60 -1.81
CA TYR A 79 1.46 3.54 -1.36
C TYR A 79 1.32 2.34 -2.29
N TYR A 80 2.41 1.61 -2.51
CA TYR A 80 2.43 0.41 -3.34
C TYR A 80 2.92 -0.77 -2.53
N ILE A 81 2.03 -1.73 -2.29
CA ILE A 81 2.29 -2.90 -1.46
C ILE A 81 2.26 -4.14 -2.34
N GLN A 82 3.32 -4.93 -2.32
CA GLN A 82 3.36 -6.24 -2.95
C GLN A 82 2.92 -7.32 -1.97
N LYS A 83 1.99 -8.18 -2.41
CA LYS A 83 1.57 -9.33 -1.63
C LYS A 83 2.70 -10.33 -1.49
N GLY A 84 3.15 -10.51 -0.25
CA GLY A 84 4.00 -11.64 0.15
C GLY A 84 3.26 -12.98 0.06
N ALA A 85 4.03 -14.06 -0.08
CA ALA A 85 3.54 -15.43 -0.17
C ALA A 85 2.86 -15.92 1.12
#